data_AF-A0A412H7S8-F1
#
_entry.id   AF-A0A412H7S8-F1
#
_cell.length_a   1.000
_cell.length_b   1.000
_cell.length_c   1.000
_cell.angle_alpha   90.00
_cell.angle_beta   90.00
_cell.angle_gamma   90.00
#
_symmetry.space_group_name_H-M   'P 1'
#
loop_
_entity.id
_entity.type
_entity.pdbx_description
1 polymer ?
#
loop_
_entity_poly.entity_id
_entity_poly.type
_entity_poly.pdbx_seq_one_letter_code
_entity_poly.pdbx_strand_id
1 'polypeptide(L)'
;FVSDEASSLKDEETTAKQASLFIEFLTLNGLNSMSTSASKSSPLNIAIFAFIRYWRRKGILAPQHIVSANAIYRFLTDDCNIRKEVTIKSFYNVFNHCEDMKNKEMDDKVADFFAHR
;
A
#
# COMPACT_ATOMS: atom_id res chain seq x y z
N PHE A 1 5.01 -8.11 -5.02
CA PHE A 1 3.62 -8.57 -5.34
C PHE A 1 3.70 -9.82 -6.22
N VAL A 2 2.69 -10.69 -6.21
CA VAL A 2 2.71 -11.99 -6.91
C VAL A 2 2.06 -11.84 -8.29
N SER A 3 2.66 -12.34 -9.36
CA SER A 3 2.03 -12.48 -10.67
C SER A 3 1.55 -13.93 -10.85
N ASP A 4 0.28 -14.13 -11.15
CA ASP A 4 -0.25 -15.46 -11.49
C ASP A 4 0.17 -15.84 -12.91
N GLU A 5 1.18 -16.72 -13.03
CA GLU A 5 1.01 -18.12 -13.42
C GLU A 5 2.39 -18.81 -13.51
N ALA A 6 2.45 -20.06 -13.05
CA ALA A 6 3.55 -21.04 -13.17
C ALA A 6 4.87 -20.84 -12.37
N SER A 7 5.07 -19.76 -11.61
CA SER A 7 6.10 -19.69 -10.57
C SER A 7 5.78 -18.56 -9.60
N SER A 8 4.99 -18.85 -8.56
CA SER A 8 4.48 -17.85 -7.59
C SER A 8 5.57 -17.36 -6.61
N LEU A 9 6.74 -16.99 -7.12
CA LEU A 9 7.74 -16.29 -6.34
C LEU A 9 7.33 -14.82 -6.29
N LYS A 10 7.01 -14.35 -5.09
CA LYS A 10 6.91 -12.92 -4.82
C LYS A 10 8.19 -12.26 -5.33
N ASP A 11 8.05 -11.20 -6.12
CA ASP A 11 9.19 -10.35 -6.46
C ASP A 11 9.66 -9.63 -5.18
N GLU A 12 10.59 -10.26 -4.47
CA GLU A 12 11.11 -9.77 -3.19
C GLU A 12 11.90 -8.48 -3.38
N GLU A 13 12.64 -8.33 -4.49
CA GLU A 13 13.45 -7.14 -4.75
C GLU A 13 12.55 -5.91 -4.97
N THR A 14 11.57 -6.02 -5.86
CA THR A 14 10.59 -4.94 -6.06
C THR A 14 9.80 -4.68 -4.79
N THR A 15 9.42 -5.74 -4.05
CA THR A 15 8.65 -5.55 -2.81
C THR A 15 9.46 -4.81 -1.75
N ALA A 16 10.72 -5.18 -1.52
CA ALA A 16 11.61 -4.51 -0.56
C ALA A 16 11.87 -3.05 -0.95
N LYS A 17 12.07 -2.79 -2.25
CA LYS A 17 12.21 -1.42 -2.78
C LYS A 17 10.96 -0.59 -2.50
N GLN A 18 9.77 -1.12 -2.81
CA GLN A 18 8.51 -0.42 -2.58
C GLN A 18 8.19 -0.24 -1.09
N ALA A 19 8.55 -1.20 -0.23
CA ALA A 19 8.43 -1.07 1.22
C ALA A 19 9.30 0.07 1.76
N SER A 20 10.57 0.14 1.32
CA SER A 20 11.48 1.22 1.70
C SER A 20 10.96 2.60 1.29
N LEU A 21 10.48 2.72 0.05
CA LEU A 21 9.88 3.95 -0.47
C LEU A 21 8.62 4.35 0.29
N PHE A 22 7.77 3.37 0.64
CA PHE A 22 6.56 3.62 1.40
C PHE A 22 6.88 4.13 2.81
N ILE A 23 7.82 3.49 3.52
CA ILE A 23 8.26 3.93 4.86
C ILE A 23 8.88 5.33 4.83
N GLU A 24 9.70 5.62 3.83
CA GLU A 24 10.26 6.95 3.67
C GLU A 24 9.18 8.01 3.44
N PHE A 25 8.21 7.71 2.56
CA PHE A 25 7.05 8.58 2.35
C PHE A 25 6.28 8.82 3.64
N LEU A 26 5.99 7.77 4.41
CA LEU A 26 5.29 7.91 5.69
C LEU A 26 6.10 8.79 6.66
N THR A 27 7.42 8.66 6.69
CA THR A 27 8.30 9.45 7.56
C THR A 27 8.28 10.93 7.19
N LEU A 28 8.42 11.25 5.91
CA LEU A 28 8.37 12.63 5.41
C LEU A 28 7.01 13.31 5.63
N ASN A 29 5.94 12.53 5.70
CA ASN A 29 4.57 13.03 5.90
C ASN A 29 4.08 12.90 7.36
N GLY A 30 4.93 12.49 8.31
CA GLY A 30 4.57 12.37 9.73
C GLY A 30 3.57 11.24 10.05
N LEU A 31 3.53 10.19 9.22
CA LEU A 31 2.63 9.05 9.32
C LEU A 31 3.31 7.77 9.84
N ASN A 32 4.62 7.81 10.08
CA ASN A 32 5.43 6.64 10.45
C ASN A 32 5.13 6.05 11.85
N SER A 33 4.44 6.79 12.72
CA SER A 33 4.01 6.31 14.04
C SER A 33 2.65 5.59 14.02
N MET A 34 1.95 5.63 12.88
CA MET A 34 0.62 5.03 12.73
C MET A 34 0.67 3.50 12.68
N SER A 35 -0.42 2.89 13.12
CA SER A 35 -0.66 1.44 13.12
C SER A 35 -1.67 1.04 12.03
N THR A 36 -1.82 -0.26 11.80
CA THR A 36 -2.92 -0.76 10.96
C THR A 36 -4.26 -0.37 11.57
N SER A 37 -5.20 0.09 10.73
CA SER A 37 -6.49 0.60 11.17
C SER A 37 -7.65 -0.03 10.42
N ALA A 38 -8.75 -0.24 11.12
CA ALA A 38 -10.04 -0.64 10.56
C ALA A 38 -10.88 0.57 10.10
N SER A 39 -10.25 1.73 9.91
CA SER A 39 -10.90 2.94 9.40
C SER A 39 -10.49 3.26 7.97
N LYS A 40 -11.50 3.54 7.13
CA LYS A 40 -11.34 4.08 5.79
C LYS A 40 -10.69 5.47 5.77
N SER A 41 -10.93 6.28 6.81
CA SER A 41 -10.36 7.62 6.94
C SER A 41 -8.96 7.64 7.55
N SER A 42 -8.37 6.47 7.87
CA SER A 42 -7.00 6.40 8.36
C SER A 42 -6.03 7.00 7.32
N PRO A 43 -5.21 8.01 7.67
CA PRO A 43 -4.20 8.56 6.78
C PRO A 43 -3.25 7.49 6.21
N LEU A 44 -2.90 6.48 7.01
CA LEU A 44 -2.09 5.35 6.57
C LEU A 44 -2.80 4.50 5.51
N ASN A 45 -4.09 4.22 5.68
CA ASN A 45 -4.88 3.48 4.70
C ASN A 45 -5.04 4.30 3.40
N ILE A 46 -5.26 5.61 3.52
CA ILE A 46 -5.33 6.52 2.37
C ILE A 46 -3.99 6.56 1.62
N ALA A 47 -2.86 6.58 2.33
CA ALA A 47 -1.53 6.55 1.74
C ALA A 47 -1.27 5.26 0.96
N ILE A 48 -1.57 4.08 1.51
CA ILE A 48 -1.36 2.82 0.78
C ILE A 48 -2.26 2.71 -0.45
N PHE A 49 -3.49 3.24 -0.42
CA PHE A 49 -4.33 3.30 -1.62
C PHE A 49 -3.73 4.21 -2.71
N ALA A 50 -3.17 5.36 -2.32
CA ALA A 50 -2.48 6.25 -3.26
C ALA A 50 -1.26 5.56 -3.89
N PHE A 51 -0.47 4.83 -3.10
CA PHE A 51 0.65 4.03 -3.60
C PHE A 51 0.20 2.93 -4.58
N ILE A 52 -0.84 2.16 -4.25
CA ILE A 52 -1.37 1.13 -5.15
C ILE A 52 -1.83 1.72 -6.48
N ARG A 53 -2.54 2.87 -6.45
CA ARG A 53 -2.92 3.59 -7.66
C ARG A 53 -1.69 4.05 -8.46
N TYR A 54 -0.66 4.56 -7.79
CA TYR A 54 0.58 4.97 -8.44
C TYR A 54 1.29 3.77 -9.09
N TRP A 55 1.43 2.65 -8.37
CA TRP A 55 2.06 1.43 -8.87
C TRP A 55 1.37 0.88 -10.11
N ARG A 56 0.03 0.92 -10.16
CA ARG A 56 -0.74 0.55 -11.36
C ARG A 56 -0.44 1.48 -12.54
N ARG A 57 -0.44 2.80 -12.31
CA ARG A 57 -0.13 3.80 -13.37
C ARG A 57 1.29 3.65 -13.93
N LYS A 58 2.24 3.19 -13.12
CA LYS A 58 3.64 2.98 -13.51
C LYS A 58 3.96 1.56 -13.99
N GLY A 59 2.97 0.66 -14.02
CA GLY A 59 3.16 -0.73 -14.44
C GLY A 59 3.95 -1.60 -13.44
N ILE A 60 4.16 -1.12 -12.21
CA ILE A 60 4.76 -1.90 -11.12
C ILE A 60 3.79 -3.01 -10.68
N LEU A 61 2.49 -2.69 -10.67
CA LEU A 61 1.42 -3.68 -10.60
C LEU A 61 0.81 -3.83 -11.98
N ALA A 62 0.60 -5.07 -12.42
CA ALA A 62 -0.11 -5.33 -13.67
C ALA A 62 -1.54 -4.75 -13.59
N PRO A 63 -2.07 -4.14 -14.67
CA PRO A 63 -3.39 -3.49 -14.66
C PRO A 63 -4.54 -4.39 -14.20
N GLN A 64 -4.48 -5.68 -14.56
CA GLN A 64 -5.46 -6.71 -14.20
C GLN A 64 -5.23 -7.31 -12.80
N HIS A 65 -4.14 -6.95 -12.12
CA HIS A 65 -3.80 -7.51 -10.83
C HIS A 65 -4.68 -6.91 -9.72
N ILE A 66 -5.50 -7.76 -9.11
CA ILE A 66 -6.30 -7.42 -7.94
C ILE A 66 -5.42 -7.59 -6.70
N VAL A 67 -5.08 -6.47 -6.06
CA VAL A 67 -4.34 -6.51 -4.80
C VAL A 67 -5.31 -6.86 -3.68
N SER A 68 -5.22 -8.09 -3.16
CA SER A 68 -6.09 -8.52 -2.05
C SER A 68 -5.79 -7.76 -0.76
N ALA A 69 -6.80 -7.60 0.11
CA ALA A 69 -6.61 -6.98 1.42
C ALA A 69 -5.55 -7.71 2.27
N ASN A 70 -5.43 -9.04 2.15
CA ASN A 70 -4.37 -9.81 2.82
C ASN A 70 -2.97 -9.47 2.27
N ALA A 71 -2.82 -9.26 0.96
CA ALA A 71 -1.55 -8.81 0.39
C ALA A 71 -1.15 -7.44 0.91
N ILE A 72 -2.11 -6.50 1.02
CA ILE A 72 -1.87 -5.18 1.59
C ILE A 72 -1.51 -5.28 3.07
N TYR A 73 -2.27 -6.08 3.84
CA TYR A 73 -2.00 -6.28 5.26
C TYR A 73 -0.59 -6.82 5.49
N ARG A 74 -0.19 -7.87 4.75
CA ARG A 74 1.18 -8.43 4.81
C ARG A 74 2.23 -7.42 4.38
N PHE A 75 1.98 -6.65 3.32
CA PHE A 75 2.91 -5.59 2.91
C PHE A 75 3.14 -4.57 4.02
N LEU A 76 2.07 -4.09 4.65
CA LEU A 76 2.18 -3.13 5.76
C LEU A 76 2.91 -3.76 6.95
N THR A 77 2.60 -4.99 7.30
CA THR A 77 3.04 -5.54 8.58
C THR A 77 4.34 -6.32 8.51
N ASP A 78 4.54 -7.08 7.44
CA ASP A 78 5.66 -8.00 7.29
C ASP A 78 6.78 -7.35 6.46
N ASP A 79 6.44 -6.60 5.40
CA ASP A 79 7.45 -5.91 4.57
C ASP A 79 7.81 -4.51 5.14
N CYS A 80 6.81 -3.76 5.63
CA CYS A 80 7.02 -2.41 6.18
C CYS A 80 7.18 -2.37 7.71
N ASN A 81 7.02 -3.49 8.41
CA ASN A 81 7.09 -3.56 9.88
C ASN A 81 6.14 -2.59 10.62
N ILE A 82 4.99 -2.24 10.03
CA ILE A 82 3.97 -1.42 10.69
C ILE A 82 3.23 -2.26 11.73
N ARG A 83 3.04 -1.67 12.91
CA ARG A 83 2.39 -2.33 14.06
C ARG A 83 0.96 -2.79 13.74
N LYS A 84 0.69 -4.05 14.11
CA LYS A 84 -0.62 -4.72 14.00
C LYS A 84 -1.54 -4.30 15.16
N GLU A 85 -2.49 -3.40 14.94
CA GLU A 85 -3.50 -3.04 15.96
C GLU A 85 -4.91 -3.56 15.64
N VAL A 86 -5.18 -3.87 14.38
CA VAL A 86 -6.45 -4.49 13.99
C VAL A 86 -6.23 -5.89 13.45
N THR A 87 -7.24 -6.75 13.66
CA THR A 87 -7.23 -8.08 13.07
C THR A 87 -7.31 -7.99 11.55
N ILE A 88 -6.77 -9.00 10.86
CA ILE A 88 -6.90 -9.11 9.40
C ILE A 88 -8.38 -9.06 8.97
N LYS A 89 -9.31 -9.64 9.75
CA LYS A 89 -10.75 -9.60 9.47
C LYS A 89 -11.30 -8.18 9.48
N SER A 90 -10.94 -7.40 10.50
CA SER A 90 -11.34 -5.98 10.60
C SER A 90 -10.74 -5.15 9.47
N PHE A 91 -9.49 -5.45 9.09
CA PHE A 91 -8.82 -4.84 7.95
C PHE A 91 -9.54 -5.18 6.63
N TYR A 92 -9.86 -6.45 6.38
CA TYR A 92 -10.62 -6.88 5.19
C TYR A 92 -11.90 -6.08 4.98
N ASN A 93 -12.66 -5.80 6.04
CA ASN A 93 -13.89 -5.00 5.95
C ASN A 93 -13.67 -3.57 5.45
N VAL A 94 -12.50 -2.97 5.71
CA VAL A 94 -12.11 -1.66 5.16
C VAL A 94 -11.82 -1.79 3.67
N PHE A 95 -11.08 -2.83 3.29
CA PHE A 95 -10.51 -2.96 1.94
C PHE A 95 -11.49 -3.56 0.92
N ASN A 96 -12.59 -4.16 1.36
CA ASN A 96 -13.69 -4.55 0.47
C ASN A 96 -14.35 -3.29 -0.12
N HIS A 97 -14.32 -3.12 -1.45
CA HIS A 97 -14.83 -1.96 -2.21
C HIS A 97 -14.07 -0.63 -2.01
N CYS A 98 -12.77 -0.66 -1.70
CA CYS A 98 -12.04 0.54 -1.29
C CYS A 98 -11.23 1.24 -2.40
N GLU A 99 -11.13 0.65 -3.60
CA GLU A 99 -10.46 1.28 -4.75
C GLU A 99 -11.14 2.58 -5.21
N ASP A 100 -12.41 2.78 -4.83
CA ASP A 100 -13.18 4.00 -5.11
C ASP A 100 -12.84 5.17 -4.19
N MET A 101 -12.08 4.94 -3.10
CA MET A 101 -11.65 6.01 -2.21
C MET A 101 -10.51 6.81 -2.83
N LYS A 102 -10.88 7.81 -3.62
CA LYS A 102 -9.97 8.82 -4.17
C LYS A 102 -9.71 9.90 -3.12
N ASN A 103 -8.44 10.13 -2.83
CA ASN A 103 -8.01 11.29 -2.06
C ASN A 103 -6.99 12.03 -2.93
N LYS A 104 -7.44 13.11 -3.58
CA LYS A 104 -6.62 13.86 -4.53
C LYS A 104 -5.37 14.42 -3.87
N GLU A 105 -5.49 14.95 -2.65
CA GLU A 105 -4.34 15.52 -1.92
C GLU A 105 -3.26 14.47 -1.67
N MET A 106 -3.64 13.27 -1.22
CA MET A 106 -2.68 12.19 -1.02
C MET A 106 -2.12 11.66 -2.35
N ASP A 107 -2.95 11.56 -3.39
CA ASP A 107 -2.50 11.16 -4.72
C ASP A 107 -1.44 12.13 -5.26
N ASP A 108 -1.66 13.43 -5.10
CA ASP A 108 -0.73 14.48 -5.53
C ASP A 108 0.56 14.41 -4.68
N LYS A 109 0.48 14.23 -3.35
CA LYS A 109 1.66 14.00 -2.47
C LYS A 109 2.50 12.79 -2.89
N VAL A 110 1.86 11.68 -3.25
CA VAL A 110 2.57 10.48 -3.74
C VAL A 110 3.23 10.76 -5.09
N ALA A 111 2.52 11.42 -6.01
CA ALA A 111 3.09 11.78 -7.30
C ALA A 111 4.31 12.70 -7.15
N ASP A 112 4.24 13.72 -6.29
CA ASP A 112 5.33 14.64 -6.00
C ASP A 112 6.52 13.93 -5.35
N PHE A 113 6.27 13.03 -4.39
CA PHE A 113 7.32 12.22 -3.75
C PHE A 113 8.15 11.42 -4.77
N PHE A 114 7.49 10.88 -5.80
CA PHE A 114 8.16 10.12 -6.85
C PHE A 114 8.72 10.98 -7.98
N ALA A 115 8.25 12.21 -8.18
CA ALA A 115 8.78 13.13 -9.20
C ALA A 115 10.20 13.61 -8.88
N HIS A 116 10.59 13.58 -7.61
CA HIS A 116 11.91 14.01 -7.13
C HIS A 116 12.88 12.83 -6.93
N ARG A 117 12.68 11.70 -7.63
CA ARG A 117 13.47 10.46 -7.52
C ARG A 117 13.87 9.87 -8.87
#